data_AF-A0A3M2EU27-F1
#
_entry.id   AF-A0A3M2EU27-F1
#
_cell.length_a   1.000
_cell.length_b   1.000
_cell.length_c   1.000
_cell.angle_alpha   90.00
_cell.angle_beta   90.00
_cell.angle_gamma   90.00
#
_symmetry.space_group_name_H-M   'P 1'
#
loop_
_entity.id
_entity.type
_entity.pdbx_description
1 polymer ?
#
loop_
_entity_poly.entity_id
_entity_poly.type
_entity_poly.pdbx_seq_one_letter_code
_entity_poly.pdbx_strand_id
1 'polypeptide(L)' 'KGESSGHTQEVREVRIDCDGDALVFKVVQHGGAACHTGHRSCFYRRWDDGAFAVDEEPVFDPKQVYG' A
#
# COMPACT_ATOMS: atom_id res chain seq x y z
N LYS A 1 -0.33 -10.45 3.91
CA LYS A 1 -0.86 -9.43 2.97
C LYS A 1 -1.20 -10.10 1.65
N GLY A 2 -2.41 -9.86 1.11
CA GLY A 2 -2.78 -10.35 -0.22
C GLY A 2 -3.39 -11.75 -0.27
N GLU A 3 -3.80 -12.33 0.86
CA GLU A 3 -4.39 -13.68 0.90
C GLU A 3 -5.65 -13.80 0.01
N SER A 4 -6.57 -12.84 0.10
CA SER A 4 -7.79 -12.85 -0.71
C SER A 4 -7.63 -12.23 -2.10
N SER A 5 -6.75 -11.23 -2.26
CA SER A 5 -6.59 -10.49 -3.52
C SER A 5 -5.48 -11.04 -4.43
N GLY A 6 -4.59 -11.89 -3.92
CA GLY A 6 -3.34 -12.22 -4.60
C GLY A 6 -2.32 -11.07 -4.62
N HIS A 7 -2.65 -9.89 -4.10
CA HIS A 7 -1.76 -8.72 -4.06
C HIS A 7 -0.73 -8.85 -2.94
N THR A 8 0.23 -9.76 -3.13
CA THR A 8 1.25 -10.15 -2.16
C THR A 8 2.43 -9.16 -2.14
N GLN A 9 3.23 -9.25 -1.09
CA GLN A 9 4.43 -8.45 -0.90
C GLN A 9 5.61 -9.39 -0.71
N GLU A 10 6.55 -9.37 -1.64
CA GLU A 10 7.80 -10.13 -1.55
C GLU A 10 8.86 -9.29 -0.85
N VAL A 11 9.31 -9.71 0.33
CA VAL A 11 10.30 -9.00 1.13
C VAL A 11 11.68 -9.10 0.50
N ARG A 12 12.33 -7.95 0.29
CA ARG A 12 13.70 -7.84 -0.25
C ARG A 12 14.71 -7.41 0.79
N GLU A 13 14.30 -6.58 1.74
CA GLU A 13 15.14 -6.07 2.82
C GLU A 13 14.27 -5.79 4.04
N VAL A 14 14.83 -5.99 5.24
CA VAL A 14 14.23 -5.61 6.51
C VAL A 14 15.22 -4.70 7.23
N ARG A 15 14.75 -3.54 7.68
CA ARG A 15 15.50 -2.62 8.54
C ARG A 15 14.80 -2.52 9.88
N ILE A 16 15.58 -2.32 10.93
CA ILE A 16 15.12 -2.02 12.28
C ILE A 16 15.55 -0.59 12.62
N ASP A 17 14.77 0.11 13.44
CA ASP A 17 15.11 1.43 13.94
C ASP A 17 16.14 1.38 15.09
N CYS A 18 16.43 2.53 15.70
CA CYS A 18 17.57 2.68 16.61
C CYS A 18 17.36 2.04 17.99
N ASP A 19 16.13 2.00 18.47
CA ASP A 19 15.70 1.42 19.75
C ASP A 19 14.99 0.07 19.59
N GLY A 20 14.69 -0.32 18.34
CA GLY A 20 14.32 -1.68 18.00
C GLY A 20 12.85 -2.01 18.14
N ASP A 21 11.98 -1.00 18.11
CA ASP A 21 10.53 -1.17 18.25
C ASP A 21 9.76 -1.05 16.92
N ALA A 22 10.44 -0.63 15.84
CA ALA A 22 9.86 -0.57 14.50
C ALA A 22 10.72 -1.24 13.43
N LEU A 23 10.03 -1.86 12.46
CA LEU A 23 10.64 -2.44 11.27
C LEU A 23 10.17 -1.72 10.00
N VAL A 24 11.09 -1.54 9.05
CA VAL A 24 10.79 -1.11 7.68
C VAL A 24 11.08 -2.27 6.73
N PHE A 25 10.06 -2.71 6.01
CA PHE A 25 10.17 -3.72 4.97
C PHE A 25 10.28 -3.05 3.60
N LYS A 26 11.37 -3.29 2.88
CA LYS A 26 11.39 -3.01 1.44
C LYS A 26 10.86 -4.24 0.70
N VAL A 27 9.84 -4.01 -0.12
CA VAL A 27 9.10 -5.08 -0.77
C VAL A 27 8.97 -4.84 -2.27
N VAL A 28 8.86 -5.92 -3.03
CA VAL A 28 8.26 -5.89 -4.35
C VAL A 28 6.76 -6.15 -4.17
N GLN A 29 5.94 -5.20 -4.60
CA GLN A 29 4.48 -5.32 -4.55
C GLN A 29 3.97 -6.06 -5.80
N HIS A 30 3.33 -7.21 -5.59
CA HIS A 30 2.66 -7.98 -6.63
C HIS A 30 1.17 -7.60 -6.67
N GLY A 31 0.52 -7.72 -7.85
CA GLY A 31 -0.89 -7.34 -8.02
C GLY A 31 -1.16 -5.83 -8.12
N GLY A 32 -0.12 -5.02 -8.34
CA GLY A 32 -0.25 -3.59 -8.65
C GLY A 32 -0.51 -2.66 -7.46
N ALA A 33 -1.13 -3.15 -6.38
CA ALA A 33 -1.53 -2.29 -5.26
C ALA A 33 -1.45 -2.93 -3.87
N ALA A 34 -1.03 -2.11 -2.90
CA ALA A 34 -1.08 -2.45 -1.49
C ALA A 34 -2.45 -2.15 -0.86
N CYS A 35 -3.16 -1.13 -1.33
CA CYS A 35 -4.42 -0.69 -0.73
C CYS A 35 -5.62 -1.46 -1.29
N HIS A 36 -6.60 -1.74 -0.43
CA HIS A 36 -7.86 -2.38 -0.83
C HIS A 36 -8.81 -1.43 -1.58
N THR A 37 -8.54 -0.11 -1.59
CA THR A 37 -9.35 0.88 -2.31
C THR A 37 -8.97 1.01 -3.78
N GLY A 38 -8.04 0.20 -4.28
CA GLY A 38 -7.58 0.28 -5.66
C GLY A 38 -6.22 0.99 -5.81
N HIS A 39 -5.80 1.79 -4.84
CA HIS A 39 -4.60 2.63 -4.95
C HIS A 39 -3.31 1.86 -4.67
N ARG A 40 -2.20 2.27 -5.30
CA ARG A 40 -0.90 1.63 -5.12
C ARG A 40 -0.46 1.65 -3.66
N SER A 41 -0.61 2.81 -3.01
CA SER A 41 -0.31 3.04 -1.60
C SER A 41 -1.59 3.29 -0.82
N CYS A 42 -1.60 2.97 0.49
CA CYS A 42 -2.66 3.44 1.38
C CYS A 42 -2.60 4.96 1.62
N PHE A 43 -1.43 5.56 1.36
CA PHE A 43 -1.14 6.98 1.52
C PHE A 43 -1.38 7.77 0.23
N TYR A 44 -2.49 7.49 -0.46
CA TYR A 44 -2.92 8.16 -1.71
C TYR A 44 -3.66 9.49 -1.48
N ARG A 45 -3.66 9.96 -0.22
CA ARG A 45 -4.25 11.22 0.19
C ARG A 45 -3.16 12.07 0.82
N ARG A 46 -2.92 13.23 0.23
CA ARG A 46 -1.91 14.18 0.69
C ARG A 46 -2.60 15.40 1.30
N TRP A 47 -1.98 15.94 2.34
CA TRP A 47 -2.42 17.21 2.91
C TRP A 47 -2.09 18.33 1.91
N ASP A 48 -3.11 19.08 1.51
CA ASP A 48 -3.01 20.19 0.58
C ASP A 48 -3.99 21.30 1.01
N ASP A 49 -3.45 22.50 1.17
CA ASP A 49 -4.16 23.73 1.57
C ASP A 49 -5.33 23.55 2.56
N GLY A 50 -5.06 22.94 3.72
CA GLY A 50 -6.06 22.82 4.79
C GLY A 50 -6.98 21.60 4.70
N ALA A 51 -6.82 20.74 3.70
CA ALA A 51 -7.59 19.50 3.54
C ALA A 51 -6.72 18.32 3.06
N PHE A 52 -7.26 17.09 3.16
CA PHE A 52 -6.68 15.95 2.49
C PHE A 52 -7.28 15.80 1.09
N ALA A 53 -6.44 15.84 0.06
CA ALA A 53 -6.82 15.61 -1.33
C ALA A 53 -6.26 14.27 -1.82
N VAL A 54 -7.02 13.58 -2.67
CA VAL A 54 -6.53 12.40 -3.39
C VAL A 54 -5.54 12.86 -4.45
N ASP A 55 -4.34 12.27 -4.48
CA ASP A 55 -3.27 12.64 -5.41
C ASP A 55 -2.80 11.48 -6.32
N GLU A 56 -3.43 10.31 -6.20
CA GLU A 56 -3.20 9.15 -7.06
C GLU A 56 -4.53 8.54 -7.52
N GLU A 57 -4.57 8.02 -8.73
CA GLU A 57 -5.72 7.25 -9.23
C GLU A 57 -5.65 5.78 -8.81
N PRO A 58 -6.80 5.10 -8.63
CA PRO A 58 -6.84 3.66 -8.43
C PRO A 58 -6.21 2.90 -9.62
N VAL A 59 -5.40 1.88 -9.33
CA VAL A 59 -4.78 1.00 -10.34
C VAL A 59 -5.57 -0.29 -10.57
N PHE A 60 -6.61 -0.55 -9.76
CA PHE A 60 -7.58 -1.62 -9.97
C PHE A 60 -8.95 -1.26 -9.37
N ASP A 61 -10.03 -1.92 -9.83
CA ASP A 61 -11.38 -1.77 -9.27
C ASP A 61 -11.58 -2.73 -8.07
N PRO A 62 -11.79 -2.22 -6.84
CA PRO A 62 -12.03 -3.06 -5.67
C PRO A 62 -13.19 -4.04 -5.80
N LYS A 63 -14.26 -3.66 -6.51
CA LYS A 63 -15.45 -4.52 -6.66
C LYS A 63 -15.13 -5.79 -7.46
N GLN A 64 -14.24 -5.67 -8.44
CA GLN A 64 -13.82 -6.82 -9.26
C GLN A 64 -12.94 -7.81 -8.49
N VAL A 65 -12.24 -7.34 -7.45
CA VAL A 65 -11.28 -8.15 -6.68
C VAL A 65 -11.87 -8.67 -5.37
N TYR A 66 -12.75 -7.91 -4.72
CA TYR A 66 -13.28 -8.23 -3.39
C TYR A 66 -14.78 -8.58 -3.36
N GLY A 67 -15.51 -8.35 -4.45
CA GLY A 67 -16.97 -8.53 -4.53
C GLY A 67 -17.72 -7.31 -4.06
#